data_AF-A0A258BA62-F1
#
_entry.id   AF-A0A258BA62-F1
#
_cell.length_a   1.000
_cell.length_b   1.000
_cell.length_c   1.000
_cell.angle_alpha   90.00
_cell.angle_beta   90.00
_cell.angle_gamma   90.00
#
_symmetry.space_group_name_H-M   'P 1'
#
loop_
_entity.id
_entity.type
_entity.pdbx_description
1 polymer ?
#
loop_
_entity_poly.entity_id
_entity_poly.type
_entity_poly.pdbx_seq_one_letter_code
_entity_poly.pdbx_strand_id
1 'polypeptide(L)'
;MRYLQIITAVMIAMSQQNLALAQDKSYQDRCIQAQINLHEQHKNIAPNDFRAFCECTEKQLRSTLSPSQFNEILGKGQKPAWLKSAQDAAAKACLKPEPKIEA
;
A
#
# COMPACT_ATOMS: atom_id res chain seq x y z
N MET A 1 35.47 -46.20 -0.90
CA MET A 1 35.35 -45.49 0.40
C MET A 1 36.23 -44.26 0.39
N ARG A 2 35.64 -43.07 0.50
CA ARG A 2 36.05 -41.93 1.35
C ARG A 2 35.32 -40.64 0.91
N TYR A 3 34.30 -40.29 1.70
CA TYR A 3 33.75 -38.97 2.06
C TYR A 3 33.76 -37.86 0.99
N LEU A 4 32.60 -37.44 0.45
CA LEU A 4 31.59 -36.55 1.04
C LEU A 4 32.07 -35.08 1.18
N GLN A 5 31.27 -34.19 0.57
CA GLN A 5 31.28 -32.72 0.62
C GLN A 5 32.26 -32.08 -0.39
N ILE A 6 31.80 -31.25 -1.33
CA ILE A 6 31.45 -29.86 -1.05
C ILE A 6 30.25 -29.43 -1.90
N ILE A 7 29.16 -29.16 -1.19
CA ILE A 7 28.00 -28.39 -1.65
C ILE A 7 28.51 -26.98 -1.91
N THR A 8 28.83 -26.66 -3.16
CA THR A 8 29.12 -25.27 -3.54
C THR A 8 27.78 -24.59 -3.79
N ALA A 9 27.30 -23.92 -2.73
CA ALA A 9 26.15 -23.04 -2.76
C ALA A 9 26.33 -22.03 -3.90
N VAL A 10 25.61 -22.25 -4.99
CA VAL A 10 25.42 -21.24 -6.03
C VAL A 10 24.64 -20.11 -5.37
N MET A 11 25.37 -19.07 -4.99
CA MET A 11 24.85 -17.79 -4.55
C MET A 11 24.01 -17.23 -5.68
N ILE A 12 22.70 -17.48 -5.62
CA ILE A 12 21.73 -16.68 -6.36
C ILE A 12 21.80 -15.32 -5.71
N ALA A 13 22.61 -14.44 -6.29
CA ALA A 13 22.51 -13.01 -6.09
C ALA A 13 21.04 -12.65 -6.26
N MET A 14 20.36 -12.39 -5.14
CA MET A 14 19.07 -11.72 -5.20
C MET A 14 19.37 -10.40 -5.89
N SER A 15 19.01 -10.34 -7.16
CA SER A 15 18.88 -9.10 -7.90
C SER A 15 18.09 -8.18 -6.97
N GLN A 16 18.77 -7.19 -6.39
CA GLN A 16 18.12 -6.00 -5.89
C GLN A 16 17.53 -5.36 -7.14
N GLN A 17 16.34 -5.84 -7.50
CA GLN A 17 15.45 -5.11 -8.37
C GLN A 17 15.15 -3.87 -7.54
N ASN A 18 15.94 -2.82 -7.78
CA ASN A 18 15.48 -1.46 -7.69
C ASN A 18 14.31 -1.40 -8.67
N LEU A 19 13.17 -1.95 -8.25
CA LEU A 19 11.88 -1.64 -8.76
C LEU A 19 11.73 -0.19 -8.36
N ALA A 20 12.21 0.69 -9.24
CA ALA A 20 11.85 2.08 -9.22
C ALA A 20 10.36 2.08 -8.92
N LEU A 21 10.01 2.64 -7.76
CA LEU A 21 8.64 2.94 -7.41
C LEU A 21 8.11 3.75 -8.60
N ALA A 22 7.50 3.08 -9.56
CA ALA A 22 6.44 3.65 -10.33
C ALA A 22 5.37 3.91 -9.27
N GLN A 23 5.53 5.06 -8.61
CA GLN A 23 4.59 5.64 -7.70
C GLN A 23 3.33 5.71 -8.55
N ASP A 24 2.45 4.74 -8.33
CA ASP A 24 1.33 4.51 -9.22
C ASP A 24 0.33 5.58 -8.85
N LYS A 25 0.54 6.75 -9.45
CA LYS A 25 -0.24 7.96 -9.21
C LYS A 25 -1.73 7.64 -9.31
N SER A 26 -2.09 6.62 -10.09
CA SER A 26 -3.45 6.14 -10.21
C SER A 26 -4.10 5.68 -8.88
N TYR A 27 -3.37 5.02 -7.97
CA TYR A 27 -3.94 4.67 -6.66
C TYR A 27 -4.05 5.89 -5.76
N GLN A 28 -2.96 6.66 -5.63
CA GLN A 28 -2.92 7.84 -4.76
C GLN A 28 -3.99 8.86 -5.16
N ASP A 29 -4.12 9.15 -6.45
CA ASP A 29 -5.11 10.10 -6.98
C ASP A 29 -6.55 9.61 -6.72
N ARG A 30 -6.83 8.32 -6.90
CA ARG A 30 -8.14 7.73 -6.58
C ARG A 30 -8.44 7.76 -5.09
N CYS A 31 -7.44 7.52 -4.25
CA CYS A 31 -7.57 7.62 -2.80
C CYS A 31 -7.88 9.06 -2.38
N ILE A 32 -7.13 10.04 -2.90
CA ILE A 32 -7.35 11.47 -2.61
C ILE A 32 -8.75 11.89 -3.04
N GLN A 33 -9.18 11.54 -4.25
CA GLN A 33 -10.54 11.84 -4.73
C GLN A 33 -11.61 11.18 -3.88
N ALA A 34 -11.42 9.92 -3.46
CA ALA A 34 -12.35 9.27 -2.54
C ALA A 34 -12.43 10.01 -1.20
N GLN A 35 -11.30 10.47 -0.65
CA GLN A 35 -11.27 11.24 0.61
C GLN A 35 -11.96 12.60 0.48
N ILE A 36 -11.74 13.32 -0.64
CA ILE A 36 -12.44 14.58 -0.92
C ILE A 36 -13.95 14.35 -0.97
N ASN A 37 -14.41 13.34 -1.71
CA ASN A 37 -15.83 13.03 -1.83
C ASN A 37 -16.45 12.63 -0.48
N LEU A 38 -15.72 11.87 0.34
CA LEU A 38 -16.17 11.49 1.69
C LEU A 38 -16.31 12.68 2.63
N HIS A 39 -15.54 13.75 2.40
CA HIS A 39 -15.53 14.94 3.26
C HIS A 39 -16.07 16.18 2.52
N GLU A 40 -16.83 16.02 1.45
CA GLU A 40 -17.30 17.13 0.60
C GLU A 40 -18.12 18.18 1.38
N GLN A 41 -18.74 17.77 2.49
CA GLN A 41 -19.55 18.64 3.34
C GLN A 41 -18.72 19.56 4.24
N HIS A 42 -17.41 19.33 4.32
CA HIS A 42 -16.49 20.11 5.14
C HIS A 42 -15.88 21.22 4.28
N LYS A 43 -15.94 22.46 4.76
CA LYS A 43 -15.31 23.59 4.08
C LYS A 43 -13.79 23.53 4.23
N ASN A 44 -13.07 24.00 3.21
CA ASN A 44 -11.60 24.15 3.19
C ASN A 44 -10.79 22.84 3.18
N ILE A 45 -11.30 21.78 2.55
CA ILE A 45 -10.53 20.55 2.33
C ILE A 45 -9.77 20.65 1.00
N ALA A 46 -8.45 20.55 1.06
CA ALA A 46 -7.59 20.51 -0.10
C ALA A 46 -7.17 19.06 -0.41
N PRO A 47 -6.97 18.70 -1.70
CA PRO A 47 -6.44 17.39 -2.08
C PRO A 47 -5.13 17.02 -1.37
N ASN A 48 -4.32 18.02 -1.06
CA ASN A 48 -3.01 17.83 -0.43
C ASN A 48 -3.13 17.39 1.05
N ASP A 49 -4.25 17.67 1.71
CA ASP A 49 -4.49 17.29 3.10
C ASP A 49 -4.54 15.76 3.28
N PHE A 50 -4.92 15.05 2.22
CA PHE A 50 -5.01 13.58 2.22
C PHE A 50 -3.78 12.87 1.65
N ARG A 51 -2.82 13.62 1.09
CA ARG A 51 -1.66 13.04 0.39
C ARG A 51 -0.87 12.08 1.29
N ALA A 52 -0.51 12.52 2.49
CA ALA A 52 0.27 11.71 3.43
C ALA A 52 -0.47 10.43 3.85
N PHE A 53 -1.79 10.51 4.05
CA PHE A 53 -2.62 9.34 4.36
C PHE A 53 -2.68 8.35 3.19
N CYS A 54 -2.90 8.85 1.98
CA CYS A 54 -2.98 8.00 0.78
C CYS A 54 -1.64 7.37 0.40
N GLU A 55 -0.52 8.09 0.57
CA GLU A 55 0.83 7.55 0.42
C GLU A 55 1.12 6.44 1.43
N CYS A 56 0.75 6.63 2.70
CA CYS A 56 0.87 5.58 3.71
C CYS A 56 0.01 4.36 3.36
N THR A 57 -1.24 4.58 2.96
CA THR A 57 -2.17 3.49 2.64
C THR A 57 -1.68 2.68 1.44
N GLU A 58 -1.18 3.34 0.39
CA GLU A 58 -0.56 2.65 -0.75
C GLU A 58 0.63 1.80 -0.30
N LYS A 59 1.50 2.35 0.55
CA LYS A 59 2.67 1.61 1.07
C LYS A 59 2.25 0.38 1.86
N GLN A 60 1.25 0.48 2.72
CA GLN A 60 0.71 -0.65 3.50
C GLN A 60 0.08 -1.72 2.61
N LEU A 61 -0.63 -1.31 1.55
CA LEU A 61 -1.20 -2.25 0.59
C LEU A 61 -0.11 -2.97 -0.20
N ARG A 62 0.93 -2.26 -0.66
CA ARG A 62 2.06 -2.86 -1.37
C ARG A 62 2.89 -3.81 -0.51
N SER A 63 2.96 -3.61 0.81
CA SER A 63 3.66 -4.53 1.71
C SER A 63 2.85 -5.76 2.09
N THR A 64 1.52 -5.69 1.97
CA THR A 64 0.61 -6.75 2.44
C THR A 64 0.08 -7.61 1.29
N LEU A 65 -0.09 -7.02 0.11
CA LEU A 65 -0.68 -7.67 -1.05
C LEU A 65 0.38 -8.17 -2.04
N SER A 66 0.05 -9.20 -2.80
CA SER A 66 0.86 -9.56 -3.97
C SER A 66 0.77 -8.45 -5.05
N PRO A 67 1.74 -8.36 -5.97
CA PRO A 67 1.67 -7.41 -7.08
C PRO A 67 0.41 -7.59 -7.94
N SER A 68 -0.07 -8.83 -8.14
CA SER A 68 -1.30 -9.09 -8.89
C SER A 68 -2.53 -8.55 -8.16
N GLN A 69 -2.63 -8.78 -6.85
CA GLN A 69 -3.71 -8.25 -6.02
C GLN A 69 -3.68 -6.72 -5.99
N PHE A 70 -2.50 -6.10 -5.89
CA PHE A 70 -2.39 -4.65 -5.94
C PHE A 70 -2.88 -4.09 -7.29
N ASN A 71 -2.56 -4.75 -8.41
CA ASN A 71 -3.02 -4.34 -9.73
C ASN A 71 -4.55 -4.52 -9.90
N GLU A 72 -5.16 -5.50 -9.24
CA GLU A 72 -6.63 -5.68 -9.24
C GLU A 72 -7.35 -4.48 -8.63
N ILE A 73 -6.72 -3.75 -7.70
CA ILE A 73 -7.27 -2.52 -7.12
C ILE A 73 -7.50 -1.45 -8.20
N LEU A 74 -6.62 -1.42 -9.20
CA LEU A 74 -6.63 -0.46 -10.31
C LEU A 74 -7.54 -0.88 -11.47
N GLY A 75 -7.99 -2.14 -11.47
CA GLY A 75 -8.88 -2.68 -12.48
C GLY A 75 -10.28 -2.04 -12.44
N LYS A 76 -10.94 -2.03 -13.61
CA LYS A 76 -12.36 -1.65 -13.77
C LYS A 76 -13.34 -2.81 -13.52
N GLY A 77 -12.82 -3.96 -13.11
CA GLY A 77 -13.59 -5.18 -12.87
C GLY A 77 -14.36 -5.15 -11.53
N GLN A 78 -15.03 -6.26 -11.24
CA GLN A 78 -15.67 -6.45 -9.94
C GLN A 78 -14.63 -6.34 -8.82
N LYS A 79 -14.90 -5.49 -7.82
CA LYS A 79 -14.02 -5.38 -6.65
C LYS A 79 -13.99 -6.72 -5.92
N PRO A 80 -12.81 -7.31 -5.68
CA PRO A 80 -12.74 -8.58 -4.99
C PRO A 80 -13.16 -8.43 -3.53
N ALA A 81 -13.75 -9.49 -2.96
CA ALA A 81 -14.30 -9.46 -1.60
C ALA A 81 -13.24 -9.12 -0.53
N TRP A 82 -11.98 -9.50 -0.77
CA TRP A 82 -10.86 -9.22 0.13
C TRP A 82 -10.44 -7.74 0.14
N LEU A 83 -10.79 -6.97 -0.90
CA LEU A 83 -10.28 -5.61 -1.09
C LEU A 83 -10.67 -4.67 0.04
N LYS A 84 -11.92 -4.76 0.49
CA LYS A 84 -12.42 -3.89 1.55
C LYS A 84 -11.65 -4.09 2.85
N SER A 85 -11.45 -5.34 3.27
CA SER A 85 -10.70 -5.66 4.49
C SER A 85 -9.25 -5.22 4.41
N ALA A 86 -8.60 -5.37 3.25
CA ALA A 86 -7.23 -4.90 3.05
C ALA A 86 -7.13 -3.36 3.13
N GLN A 87 -8.08 -2.65 2.53
CA GLN A 87 -8.15 -1.18 2.60
C GLN A 87 -8.42 -0.69 4.03
N ASP A 88 -9.35 -1.31 4.75
CA ASP A 88 -9.67 -0.95 6.13
C ASP A 88 -8.46 -1.17 7.07
N ALA A 89 -7.73 -2.28 6.88
CA ALA A 89 -6.50 -2.56 7.64
C ALA A 89 -5.38 -1.56 7.34
N ALA A 90 -5.14 -1.27 6.05
CA ALA A 90 -4.15 -0.29 5.62
C ALA A 90 -4.47 1.12 6.14
N ALA A 91 -5.74 1.54 6.04
CA ALA A 91 -6.20 2.83 6.54
C ALA A 91 -5.99 2.95 8.05
N LYS A 92 -6.35 1.92 8.82
CA LYS A 92 -6.17 1.90 10.27
C LYS A 92 -4.70 2.04 10.69
N ALA A 93 -3.78 1.42 9.95
CA ALA A 93 -2.35 1.54 10.20
C ALA A 93 -1.78 2.94 9.89
N CYS A 94 -2.50 3.73 9.09
CA CYS A 94 -2.08 5.03 8.59
C CYS A 94 -2.76 6.23 9.25
N LEU A 95 -3.82 6.00 10.03
CA LEU A 95 -4.39 7.02 10.90
C LEU A 95 -3.43 7.28 12.06
N LYS A 96 -3.06 8.54 12.28
CA LYS A 96 -2.33 8.91 13.48
C LYS A 96 -3.19 8.54 14.69
N PRO A 97 -2.61 7.97 15.76
CA PRO A 97 -3.33 7.82 17.00
C PRO A 97 -3.86 9.19 17.41
N GLU A 98 -5.13 9.26 17.82
CA GLU A 98 -5.68 10.50 18.41
C GLU A 98 -4.70 10.98 19.48
N PRO A 99 -4.37 12.29 19.52
CA PRO A 99 -3.67 12.81 20.68
C PRO A 99 -4.51 12.43 21.89
N LYS A 100 -3.95 11.62 22.79
CA LYS A 100 -4.56 11.39 24.09
C LYS A 100 -4.83 12.77 24.66
N ILE A 101 -6.10 13.11 24.83
CA ILE A 101 -6.46 14.28 25.63
C ILE A 101 -5.98 13.92 27.03
N GLU A 102 -4.80 14.45 27.39
CA GLU A 102 -4.33 14.44 28.76
C GLU A 102 -5.32 15.32 29.53
N ALA A 103 -6.18 14.67 30.31
CA ALA A 103 -7.12 15.31 31.22
C ALA A 103 -6.42 15.79 32.49
#